data_AF-A0A259F4F8-F1
#
_entry.id   AF-A0A259F4F8-F1
#
_cell.length_a   1.000
_cell.length_b   1.000
_cell.length_c   1.000
_cell.angle_alpha   90.00
_cell.angle_beta   90.00
_cell.angle_gamma   90.00
#
_symmetry.space_group_name_H-M   'P 1'
#
loop_
_entity.id
_entity.type
_entity.pdbx_description
1 polymer ?
#
loop_
_entity_poly.entity_id
_entity_poly.type
_entity_poly.pdbx_seq_one_letter_code
_entity_poly.pdbx_strand_id
1 'polypeptide(L)'
;MASAPAPKESANTLEEVTVSADWLGAPTPEAAKKHPGARSVVTSQELTETGARTVEDALRNVPGVRVLDESGTGILPNISVRGLNPLRSEQVLVL
;
A
#
# COMPACT_ATOMS: atom_id res chain seq x y z
N MET A 1 -60.13 34.76 -5.18
CA MET A 1 -59.56 34.04 -4.03
C MET A 1 -58.21 33.50 -4.47
N ALA A 2 -57.15 34.05 -3.90
CA ALA A 2 -55.77 33.72 -4.23
C ALA A 2 -55.38 32.40 -3.54
N SER A 3 -54.70 31.50 -4.26
CA SER A 3 -53.99 30.38 -3.65
C SER A 3 -52.50 30.55 -3.93
N ALA A 4 -51.72 30.63 -2.85
CA ALA A 4 -50.29 30.91 -2.82
C ALA A 4 -49.47 29.74 -3.41
N PRO A 5 -48.30 30.00 -4.01
CA PRO A 5 -47.40 28.94 -4.45
C PRO A 5 -46.66 28.35 -3.24
N ALA A 6 -46.68 27.02 -3.12
CA ALA A 6 -45.90 26.26 -2.15
C ALA A 6 -44.38 26.49 -2.36
N PRO A 7 -43.57 26.55 -1.29
CA PRO A 7 -42.14 26.78 -1.40
C PRO A 7 -41.47 25.57 -2.06
N LYS A 8 -40.75 25.82 -3.16
CA LYS A 8 -39.90 24.82 -3.81
C LYS A 8 -38.69 24.56 -2.90
N GLU A 9 -38.73 23.47 -2.15
CA GLU A 9 -37.53 22.90 -1.53
C GLU A 9 -36.52 22.63 -2.63
N SER A 10 -35.44 23.40 -2.61
CA SER A 10 -34.29 23.20 -3.47
C SER A 10 -33.57 21.97 -2.93
N ALA A 11 -33.83 20.82 -3.53
CA ALA A 11 -33.03 19.62 -3.34
C ALA A 11 -31.58 20.00 -3.69
N ASN A 12 -30.72 20.08 -2.68
CA ASN A 12 -29.30 20.32 -2.87
C ASN A 12 -28.72 19.09 -3.57
N THR A 13 -28.50 19.19 -4.89
CA THR A 13 -27.76 18.20 -5.65
C THR A 13 -26.30 18.29 -5.20
N LEU A 14 -25.91 17.45 -4.26
CA LEU A 14 -24.54 17.38 -3.77
C LEU A 14 -23.66 16.80 -4.88
N GLU A 15 -22.53 17.46 -5.16
CA GLU A 15 -21.56 16.96 -6.12
C GLU A 15 -20.91 15.68 -5.61
N GLU A 16 -20.63 14.76 -6.55
CA GLU A 16 -20.00 13.49 -6.27
C GLU A 16 -18.60 13.72 -5.66
N VAL A 17 -18.42 13.29 -4.41
CA VAL A 17 -17.11 13.35 -3.73
C VAL A 17 -16.37 12.05 -4.01
N THR A 18 -15.48 12.08 -5.01
CA THR A 18 -14.54 10.97 -5.23
C THR A 18 -13.45 11.00 -4.15
N VAL A 19 -13.61 10.14 -3.14
CA VAL A 19 -12.57 9.93 -2.13
C VAL A 19 -11.49 9.03 -2.73
N SER A 20 -10.42 9.63 -3.24
CA SER A 20 -9.22 8.87 -3.61
C SER A 20 -8.32 8.72 -2.38
N ALA A 21 -8.20 7.49 -1.90
CA ALA A 21 -7.32 7.13 -0.79
C ALA A 21 -5.99 6.60 -1.34
N ASP A 22 -5.16 7.47 -1.93
CA ASP A 22 -3.77 7.14 -2.23
C ASP A 22 -2.83 8.09 -1.47
N TRP A 23 -2.39 7.63 -0.29
CA TRP A 23 -1.47 8.40 0.57
C TRP A 23 0.00 8.14 0.24
N LEU A 24 0.30 7.04 -0.45
CA LEU A 24 1.67 6.65 -0.82
C LEU A 24 2.13 7.31 -2.11
N GLY A 25 1.18 7.70 -2.98
CA GLY A 25 1.47 8.27 -4.28
C GLY A 25 2.13 7.27 -5.22
N ALA A 26 2.44 7.73 -6.43
CA ALA A 26 3.00 6.88 -7.49
C ALA A 26 4.22 6.06 -7.02
N PRO A 27 4.29 4.75 -7.32
CA PRO A 27 5.41 3.89 -6.96
C PRO A 27 6.57 4.07 -7.93
N THR A 28 7.14 5.28 -7.97
CA THR A 28 8.32 5.58 -8.79
C THR A 28 9.55 5.77 -7.90
N PRO A 29 10.77 5.46 -8.41
CA PRO A 29 12.00 5.70 -7.66
C PRO A 29 12.17 7.19 -7.27
N GLU A 30 11.69 8.12 -8.09
CA GLU A 30 11.73 9.55 -7.80
C GLU A 30 10.77 9.95 -6.69
N ALA A 31 9.54 9.42 -6.70
CA ALA A 31 8.56 9.66 -5.65
C ALA A 31 9.00 9.04 -4.32
N ALA A 32 9.64 7.86 -4.36
CA ALA A 32 10.17 7.20 -3.17
C ALA A 32 11.24 8.04 -2.47
N LYS A 33 12.13 8.71 -3.22
CA LYS A 33 13.18 9.58 -2.66
C LYS A 33 12.62 10.82 -1.96
N LYS A 34 11.47 11.32 -2.39
CA LYS A 34 10.81 12.51 -1.83
C LYS A 34 9.85 12.16 -0.70
N HIS A 35 9.57 10.88 -0.49
CA HIS A 35 8.62 10.43 0.54
C HIS A 35 9.25 10.55 1.93
N PRO A 36 8.54 11.09 2.94
CA PRO A 36 9.03 11.10 4.30
C PRO A 36 9.04 9.67 4.87
N GLY A 37 10.23 9.16 5.19
CA GLY A 37 10.44 7.81 5.72
C GLY A 37 11.22 6.90 4.77
N ALA A 38 11.45 5.65 5.17
CA ALA A 38 12.14 4.68 4.33
C ALA A 38 11.17 4.00 3.38
N ARG A 39 11.35 4.24 2.08
CA ARG A 39 10.56 3.63 1.01
C ARG A 39 11.49 3.01 -0.02
N SER A 40 11.22 1.74 -0.34
CA SER A 40 11.86 1.02 -1.44
C SER A 40 10.78 0.68 -2.47
N VAL A 41 11.12 0.83 -3.74
CA VAL A 41 10.25 0.48 -4.87
C VAL A 41 11.00 -0.55 -5.68
N VAL A 42 10.34 -1.67 -5.97
CA VAL A 42 10.82 -2.68 -6.91
C VAL A 42 9.95 -2.59 -8.15
N THR A 43 10.54 -2.22 -9.28
CA THR A 43 9.80 -2.01 -10.53
C THR A 43 9.53 -3.33 -11.25
N SER A 44 8.53 -3.35 -12.14
CA SER A 44 8.25 -4.51 -12.99
C SER A 44 9.43 -4.90 -13.87
N GLN A 45 10.23 -3.92 -14.29
CA GLN A 45 11.46 -4.16 -15.04
C GLN A 45 12.48 -4.92 -14.17
N GLU A 46 12.73 -4.46 -12.95
CA GLU A 46 13.64 -5.14 -12.01
C GLU A 46 13.16 -6.55 -11.64
N LEU A 47 11.86 -6.77 -11.45
CA LEU A 47 11.30 -8.11 -11.23
C LEU A 47 11.60 -9.05 -12.41
N THR A 48 11.50 -8.53 -13.63
CA THR A 48 11.77 -9.30 -14.85
C THR A 48 13.26 -9.59 -15.02
N GLU A 49 14.11 -8.58 -14.82
CA GLU A 49 15.57 -8.69 -14.94
C GLU A 49 16.18 -9.63 -13.89
N THR A 50 15.67 -9.59 -12.66
CA THR A 50 16.07 -10.48 -11.57
C THR A 50 15.48 -11.89 -11.71
N GLY A 51 14.50 -12.08 -12.60
CA GLY A 51 13.79 -13.34 -12.77
C GLY A 51 12.99 -13.75 -11.53
N ALA A 52 12.52 -12.77 -10.75
CA ALA A 52 11.79 -13.01 -9.51
C ALA A 52 10.48 -13.75 -9.80
N ARG A 53 10.33 -14.96 -9.23
CA ARG A 53 9.12 -15.79 -9.38
C ARG A 53 8.28 -15.82 -8.11
N THR A 54 8.89 -15.49 -6.99
CA THR A 54 8.25 -15.46 -5.68
C THR A 54 8.42 -14.08 -5.03
N VAL A 55 7.60 -13.82 -4.00
CA VAL A 55 7.72 -12.60 -3.19
C VAL A 55 9.07 -12.56 -2.44
N GLU A 56 9.60 -13.73 -2.05
CA GLU A 56 10.94 -13.81 -1.46
C GLU A 56 12.00 -13.31 -2.43
N ASP A 57 11.99 -13.77 -3.68
CA ASP A 57 12.97 -13.35 -4.70
C ASP A 57 12.90 -11.83 -4.94
N ALA A 58 11.68 -11.31 -5.04
CA ALA A 58 11.43 -9.88 -5.25
C ALA A 58 11.95 -9.03 -4.08
N LEU A 59 11.74 -9.47 -2.84
CA LEU A 59 12.11 -8.72 -1.64
C LEU A 59 13.54 -8.98 -1.16
N ARG A 60 14.24 -9.97 -1.71
CA ARG A 60 15.61 -10.33 -1.33
C ARG A 60 16.62 -9.19 -1.50
N ASN A 61 16.37 -8.30 -2.46
CA ASN A 61 17.19 -7.12 -2.73
C ASN A 61 16.81 -5.89 -1.90
N VAL A 62 15.72 -5.95 -1.12
CA VAL A 62 15.22 -4.82 -0.33
C VAL A 62 15.97 -4.76 1.01
N PRO A 63 16.69 -3.67 1.33
CA PRO A 63 17.43 -3.56 2.57
C PRO A 63 16.55 -3.62 3.81
N GLY A 64 16.99 -4.37 4.82
CA GLY A 64 16.27 -4.49 6.08
C GLY A 64 15.00 -5.33 6.00
N VAL A 65 14.75 -6.03 4.89
CA VAL A 65 13.66 -7.01 4.76
C VAL A 65 14.26 -8.41 4.67
N ARG A 66 13.71 -9.36 5.43
CA ARG A 66 13.92 -10.79 5.14
C ARG A 66 12.60 -11.53 5.11
N VAL A 67 12.46 -12.40 4.13
CA VAL A 67 11.31 -13.28 3.95
C VAL A 67 11.73 -14.69 4.35
N LEU A 68 10.89 -15.35 5.13
CA LEU A 68 10.99 -16.75 5.52
C LEU A 68 9.71 -17.43 5.05
N ASP A 69 9.82 -18.24 4.00
CA ASP A 69 8.68 -19.00 3.49
C ASP A 69 8.56 -20.36 4.17
N GLU A 70 7.39 -20.67 4.71
CA GLU A 70 7.12 -21.96 5.36
C GLU A 70 6.77 -23.06 4.36
N SER A 71 6.16 -22.70 3.22
CA SER A 71 5.65 -23.68 2.26
C SER A 71 6.65 -24.03 1.15
N GLY A 72 7.72 -23.25 1.00
CA GLY A 72 8.67 -23.35 -0.12
C GLY A 72 8.08 -22.98 -1.48
N THR A 73 6.87 -22.44 -1.51
CA THR A 73 6.10 -22.06 -2.72
C THR A 73 5.76 -20.56 -2.77
N GLY A 74 6.11 -19.81 -1.73
CA GLY A 74 5.84 -18.39 -1.58
C GLY A 74 4.41 -18.05 -1.11
N ILE A 75 3.61 -19.06 -0.72
CA ILE A 75 2.20 -18.87 -0.33
C ILE A 75 2.06 -18.49 1.15
N LEU A 76 2.97 -18.98 2.01
CA LEU A 76 2.98 -18.70 3.45
C LEU A 76 4.25 -17.96 3.87
N PRO A 77 4.48 -16.72 3.37
CA PRO A 77 5.65 -15.95 3.74
C PRO A 77 5.51 -15.32 5.12
N ASN A 78 6.59 -15.37 5.89
CA ASN A 78 6.81 -14.59 7.11
C ASN A 78 7.83 -13.49 6.79
N ILE A 79 7.49 -12.23 7.06
CA ILE A 79 8.32 -11.09 6.66
C ILE A 79 8.83 -10.37 7.90
N SER A 80 10.16 -10.32 8.03
CA SER A 80 10.85 -9.48 9.01
C SER A 80 11.20 -8.14 8.41
N VAL A 81 10.99 -7.08 9.18
CA VAL A 81 11.39 -5.72 8.83
C VAL A 81 12.30 -5.19 9.91
N ARG A 82 13.50 -4.76 9.55
CA ARG A 82 14.52 -4.16 10.44
C ARG A 82 14.81 -4.99 11.70
N GLY A 83 14.88 -6.31 11.56
CA GLY A 83 15.22 -7.21 12.66
C GLY A 83 14.04 -7.59 13.57
N LEU A 84 12.81 -7.17 13.24
CA LEU A 84 11.62 -7.69 13.89
C LEU A 84 11.46 -9.19 13.62
N ASN A 85 10.92 -9.91 14.60
CA ASN A 85 10.64 -11.33 14.45
C ASN A 85 9.64 -11.55 13.30
N PRO A 86 9.99 -12.34 12.27
CA PRO A 86 9.12 -12.54 11.11
C PRO A 86 7.87 -13.38 11.43
N LEU A 87 7.88 -14.14 12.54
CA LEU A 87 6.80 -15.04 12.89
C LEU A 87 5.49 -14.29 13.14
N ARG A 88 4.38 -14.87 12.69
CA ARG A 88 3.04 -14.32 12.90
C ARG A 88 2.72 -14.26 14.40
N SER A 89 1.98 -13.22 14.80
CA SER A 89 1.47 -13.00 16.16
C SER A 89 2.50 -12.59 17.22
N GLU A 90 3.67 -12.10 16.80
CA GLU A 90 4.60 -11.42 17.70
C GLU A 90 4.11 -9.98 17.97
N GLN A 91 4.04 -9.57 19.24
CA GLN A 91 3.57 -8.23 19.62
C GLN A 91 4.67 -7.20 19.36
N VAL A 92 4.40 -6.22 18.49
CA VAL A 92 5.28 -5.07 18.25
C VAL A 92 4.58 -3.81 18.73
N LEU A 93 5.04 -3.25 19.84
CA LEU A 93 4.62 -1.94 20.32
C LEU A 93 5.42 -0.87 19.58
N VAL A 94 4.71 0.02 18.89
CA VAL A 94 5.26 1.22 18.27
C VAL A 94 4.71 2.41 19.06
N LEU A 95 5.61 3.24 19.60
CA LEU A 95 5.28 4.42 20.41
C LEU A 95 4.89 5.61 19.53
#